data_AF-A0A182WJ97-F1
#
_entry.id   AF-A0A182WJ97-F1
#
_cell.length_a   1.000
_cell.length_b   1.000
_cell.length_c   1.000
_cell.angle_alpha   90.00
_cell.angle_beta   90.00
_cell.angle_gamma   90.00
#
_symmetry.space_group_name_H-M   'P 1'
#
loop_
_entity.id
_entity.type
_entity.pdbx_description
1 polymer ?
#
loop_
_entity_poly.entity_id
_entity_poly.type
_entity_poly.pdbx_seq_one_letter_code
_entity_poly.pdbx_strand_id
1 'polypeptide(L)'
;MAVHPALSFSVIILLLLSSPALAGLFDEYSCYSRSDVCRLKGVVLESDRDVERATFRDIHDPLVIESGTIRVFSQELLKKIPSVLDLTVDRLGIVQLYIRPGLLHLSAVGNAIEKVLLDTEESVRPYSTLTLHLSYNKLTELPPLERFTRLMTLAVDNNQLSSIDMGAFATLSNLRVLSLAHNRLLTVTSPAETPIQLMKLRRLSFADNQLAMLDIRTWEFDSLEDLNVTSNTLTRMEGSFTQFPVLKRLDLAGNRWYCEWLMLLYTYQEAGSGFKLDSDDPARCRDVNMMTHHHCCNPAGADGSGLIDVFGEKWDELKRLAHLLDKINNTIATGSASVNRVLHVQHEALSSRVAKLKETQEEQNVQLRELEQGVEHQKDKLSSVETDLKEQVDRLSQTVNARWNNMEAGIDAHFNATPLTSTNTTNWPAKASENEKNLSQLRQLLETTIGQFNLYSTRSYEQEASLKAQSKRIETAQQELDKVQRNGKQIQEQLEKLEPTADLILEFLTDVRKGCVEENHEGEFN
;
A
#
# COMPACT_ATOMS: atom_id res chain seq x y z
N MET A 1 -40.39 -41.90 -56.58
CA MET A 1 -39.21 -41.15 -57.05
C MET A 1 -39.00 -39.98 -56.10
N ALA A 2 -37.93 -40.07 -55.30
CA ALA A 2 -37.52 -39.08 -54.33
C ALA A 2 -36.76 -37.94 -55.04
N VAL A 3 -37.03 -36.69 -54.67
CA VAL A 3 -36.06 -35.58 -54.73
C VAL A 3 -36.27 -34.66 -53.53
N HIS A 4 -35.16 -34.37 -52.85
CA HIS A 4 -34.98 -33.81 -51.51
C HIS A 4 -35.38 -32.32 -51.31
N PRO A 5 -35.72 -31.92 -50.06
CA PRO A 5 -35.64 -30.53 -49.61
C PRO A 5 -34.25 -30.26 -49.01
N ALA A 6 -33.27 -29.92 -49.84
CA ALA A 6 -31.89 -29.67 -49.36
C ALA A 6 -31.30 -28.32 -49.83
N LEU A 7 -32.12 -27.40 -50.35
CA LEU A 7 -31.64 -26.14 -50.92
C LEU A 7 -32.05 -24.88 -50.14
N SER A 8 -32.79 -25.00 -49.04
CA SER A 8 -33.27 -23.82 -48.30
C SER A 8 -32.45 -23.44 -47.06
N PHE A 9 -31.61 -24.32 -46.51
CA PHE A 9 -30.81 -24.01 -45.31
C PHE A 9 -29.44 -23.39 -45.64
N SER A 10 -28.76 -23.83 -46.70
CA SER A 10 -27.43 -23.31 -47.06
C SER A 10 -27.45 -21.87 -47.58
N VAL A 11 -28.54 -21.45 -48.21
CA VAL A 11 -28.68 -20.08 -48.74
C VAL A 11 -29.00 -19.09 -47.61
N ILE A 12 -29.74 -19.52 -46.57
CA ILE A 12 -30.01 -18.70 -45.39
C ILE A 12 -28.74 -18.51 -44.54
N ILE A 13 -27.88 -19.53 -44.43
CA ILE A 13 -26.58 -19.42 -43.74
C ILE A 13 -25.60 -18.53 -44.53
N LEU A 14 -25.57 -18.62 -45.87
CA LEU A 14 -24.75 -17.71 -46.70
C LEU A 14 -25.26 -16.25 -46.71
N LEU A 15 -26.57 -16.04 -46.61
CA LEU A 15 -27.17 -14.69 -46.52
C LEU A 15 -27.01 -14.08 -45.13
N LEU A 16 -26.94 -14.88 -44.06
CA LEU A 16 -26.60 -14.39 -42.72
C LEU A 16 -25.11 -13.99 -42.62
N LEU A 17 -24.22 -14.68 -43.34
CA LEU A 17 -22.77 -14.37 -43.39
C LEU A 17 -22.40 -13.17 -44.29
N SER A 18 -23.36 -12.59 -45.01
CA SER A 18 -23.14 -11.40 -45.87
C SER A 18 -23.91 -10.15 -45.40
N SER A 19 -24.47 -10.20 -44.19
CA SER A 19 -25.12 -9.06 -43.55
C SER A 19 -24.08 -8.05 -43.04
N PRO A 20 -24.10 -6.76 -43.43
CA PRO A 20 -23.27 -5.73 -42.80
C PRO A 20 -23.60 -5.53 -41.30
N ALA A 21 -24.70 -6.12 -40.82
CA ALA A 21 -25.17 -6.05 -39.45
C ALA A 21 -24.44 -6.99 -38.46
N LEU A 22 -23.60 -7.92 -38.93
CA LEU A 22 -22.77 -8.79 -38.08
C LEU A 22 -21.28 -8.43 -38.10
N ALA A 23 -20.87 -7.44 -38.91
CA ALA A 23 -19.48 -7.02 -39.05
C ALA A 23 -18.93 -6.21 -37.86
N GLY A 24 -19.72 -6.03 -36.78
CA GLY A 24 -19.36 -5.24 -35.60
C GLY A 24 -19.21 -6.04 -34.31
N LEU A 25 -18.91 -7.34 -34.38
CA LEU A 25 -18.88 -8.21 -33.19
C LEU A 25 -17.47 -8.51 -32.64
N PHE A 26 -16.41 -8.30 -33.41
CA PHE A 26 -15.03 -8.51 -32.98
C PHE A 26 -14.08 -7.55 -33.71
N ASP A 27 -13.31 -6.76 -32.96
CA ASP A 27 -12.21 -5.98 -33.52
C ASP A 27 -11.01 -6.92 -33.73
N GLU A 28 -10.81 -7.34 -34.98
CA GLU A 28 -9.67 -8.17 -35.38
C GLU A 28 -8.51 -7.27 -35.85
N TYR A 29 -7.36 -7.41 -35.22
CA TYR A 29 -6.14 -6.67 -35.50
C TYR A 29 -5.06 -7.63 -36.00
N SER A 30 -4.49 -7.35 -37.17
CA SER A 30 -3.40 -8.12 -37.76
C SER A 30 -2.35 -7.21 -38.38
N CYS A 31 -1.11 -7.71 -38.48
CA CYS A 31 -0.02 -6.95 -39.08
C CYS A 31 -0.36 -6.62 -40.54
N TYR A 32 -0.47 -5.34 -40.89
CA TYR A 32 -0.74 -4.93 -42.27
C TYR A 32 0.54 -4.80 -43.11
N SER A 33 1.69 -4.76 -42.45
CA SER A 33 3.01 -4.59 -43.05
C SER A 33 3.57 -5.93 -43.52
N ARG A 34 4.16 -5.96 -44.73
CA ARG A 34 4.95 -7.10 -45.21
C ARG A 34 6.43 -7.04 -44.80
N SER A 35 6.78 -6.12 -43.92
CA SER A 35 8.13 -5.97 -43.35
C SER A 35 8.34 -6.95 -42.19
N ASP A 36 9.60 -7.19 -41.84
CA ASP A 36 10.00 -7.93 -40.63
C ASP A 36 9.42 -7.33 -39.33
N VAL A 37 9.03 -6.04 -39.36
CA VAL A 37 8.34 -5.37 -38.25
C VAL A 37 6.82 -5.47 -38.44
N CYS A 38 6.15 -6.09 -37.46
CA CYS A 38 4.70 -6.09 -37.38
C CYS A 38 4.19 -4.70 -37.02
N ARG A 39 3.29 -4.15 -37.84
CA ARG A 39 2.71 -2.82 -37.62
C ARG A 39 1.19 -2.93 -37.55
N LEU A 40 0.60 -2.29 -36.55
CA LEU A 40 -0.84 -2.14 -36.37
C LEU A 40 -1.26 -0.67 -36.50
N LYS A 41 -2.47 -0.45 -37.01
CA LYS A 41 -3.10 0.87 -37.15
C LYS A 41 -4.53 0.85 -36.65
N GLY A 42 -4.99 1.99 -36.14
CA GLY A 42 -6.37 2.18 -35.70
C GLY A 42 -6.79 1.27 -34.55
N VAL A 43 -5.86 0.91 -33.64
CA VAL A 43 -6.19 0.05 -32.49
C VAL A 43 -6.93 0.85 -31.44
N VAL A 44 -8.24 0.63 -31.29
CA VAL A 44 -9.07 1.36 -30.33
C VAL A 44 -9.54 0.43 -29.21
N LEU A 45 -9.03 0.65 -28.00
CA LEU A 45 -9.28 -0.13 -26.79
C LEU A 45 -9.47 0.85 -25.62
N GLU A 46 -10.71 1.29 -25.39
CA GLU A 46 -11.04 2.30 -24.37
C GLU A 46 -11.47 1.67 -23.04
N SER A 47 -11.97 0.43 -23.08
CA SER A 47 -12.49 -0.31 -21.94
C SER A 47 -11.94 -1.74 -21.86
N ASP A 48 -12.04 -2.36 -20.67
CA ASP A 48 -11.65 -3.77 -20.49
C ASP A 48 -12.46 -4.71 -21.39
N ARG A 49 -13.72 -4.37 -21.70
CA ARG A 49 -14.57 -5.13 -22.63
C ARG A 49 -14.03 -5.11 -24.06
N ASP A 50 -13.43 -4.00 -24.48
CA ASP A 50 -12.83 -3.90 -25.82
C ASP A 50 -11.59 -4.78 -25.89
N VAL A 51 -10.78 -4.80 -24.83
CA VAL A 51 -9.64 -5.72 -24.71
C VAL A 51 -10.08 -7.19 -24.75
N GLU A 52 -11.13 -7.55 -24.02
CA GLU A 52 -11.69 -8.91 -24.02
C GLU A 52 -12.12 -9.36 -25.41
N ARG A 53 -12.82 -8.50 -26.15
CA ARG A 53 -13.36 -8.79 -27.50
C ARG A 53 -12.30 -8.72 -28.60
N ALA A 54 -11.28 -7.88 -28.44
CA ALA A 54 -10.24 -7.71 -29.44
C ALA A 54 -9.51 -9.02 -29.72
N THR A 55 -9.29 -9.33 -31.00
CA THR A 55 -8.53 -10.51 -31.42
C THR A 55 -7.29 -10.07 -32.19
N PHE A 56 -6.15 -10.65 -31.86
CA PHE A 56 -4.87 -10.32 -32.47
C PHE A 56 -4.38 -11.53 -33.26
N ARG A 57 -4.29 -11.40 -34.59
CA ARG A 57 -3.88 -12.48 -35.49
C ARG A 57 -2.58 -12.15 -36.21
N ASP A 58 -1.78 -13.19 -36.45
CA ASP A 58 -0.50 -13.10 -37.16
C ASP A 58 0.47 -12.07 -36.56
N ILE A 59 0.39 -11.82 -35.24
CA ILE A 59 1.27 -10.88 -34.54
C ILE A 59 2.64 -11.53 -34.27
N HIS A 60 3.69 -10.87 -34.76
CA HIS A 60 5.07 -11.26 -34.53
C HIS A 60 5.91 -10.10 -33.99
N ASP A 61 7.05 -10.47 -33.43
CA ASP A 61 8.07 -9.56 -32.92
C ASP A 61 8.93 -9.03 -34.08
N PRO A 62 9.36 -7.75 -34.10
CA PRO A 62 8.94 -6.62 -33.25
C PRO A 62 7.53 -6.09 -33.60
N LEU A 63 6.82 -5.55 -32.60
CA LEU A 63 5.48 -4.96 -32.76
C LEU A 63 5.48 -3.44 -32.55
N VAL A 64 4.88 -2.71 -33.49
CA VAL A 64 4.62 -1.27 -33.41
C VAL A 64 3.13 -0.99 -33.59
N ILE A 65 2.50 -0.34 -32.62
CA ILE A 65 1.14 0.19 -32.77
C ILE A 65 1.25 1.67 -33.14
N GLU A 66 1.03 1.98 -34.42
CA GLU A 66 1.32 3.32 -34.97
C GLU A 66 0.24 4.36 -34.64
N SER A 67 -1.00 3.91 -34.50
CA SER A 67 -2.16 4.78 -34.28
C SER A 67 -3.29 4.02 -33.60
N GLY A 68 -4.10 4.76 -32.88
CA GLY A 68 -5.18 4.19 -32.10
C GLY A 68 -5.35 4.93 -30.78
N THR A 69 -6.17 4.36 -29.91
CA THR A 69 -6.38 4.85 -28.55
C THR A 69 -6.45 3.66 -27.63
N ILE A 70 -5.47 3.51 -26.74
CA ILE A 70 -5.43 2.45 -25.74
C ILE A 70 -5.32 3.14 -24.39
N ARG A 71 -6.41 3.21 -23.64
CA ARG A 71 -6.41 3.93 -22.36
C ARG A 71 -5.67 3.17 -21.27
N VAL A 72 -5.87 1.85 -21.20
CA VAL A 72 -5.26 0.96 -20.21
C VAL A 72 -4.52 -0.15 -20.95
N PHE A 73 -3.20 -0.16 -20.84
CA PHE A 73 -2.38 -1.22 -21.41
C PHE A 73 -2.24 -2.34 -20.37
N SER A 74 -3.22 -3.23 -20.34
CA SER A 74 -3.43 -4.21 -19.25
C SER A 74 -2.63 -5.50 -19.43
N GLN A 75 -2.59 -6.30 -18.36
CA GLN A 75 -2.03 -7.65 -18.40
C GLN A 75 -2.79 -8.56 -19.39
N GLU A 76 -4.13 -8.43 -19.46
CA GLU A 76 -4.95 -9.20 -20.41
C GLU A 76 -4.63 -8.88 -21.87
N LEU A 77 -4.35 -7.60 -22.19
CA LEU A 77 -3.91 -7.23 -23.52
C LEU A 77 -2.57 -7.89 -23.87
N LEU A 78 -1.61 -7.86 -22.95
CA LEU A 78 -0.29 -8.48 -23.16
C LEU A 78 -0.34 -10.01 -23.25
N LYS A 79 -1.33 -10.67 -22.63
CA LYS A 79 -1.58 -12.12 -22.80
C LYS A 79 -2.00 -12.46 -24.23
N LYS A 80 -2.62 -11.53 -24.97
CA LYS A 80 -3.04 -11.73 -26.38
C LYS A 80 -1.89 -11.59 -27.38
N ILE A 81 -0.75 -11.02 -26.98
CA ILE A 81 0.45 -10.86 -27.81
C ILE A 81 1.71 -11.47 -27.14
N PRO A 82 1.69 -12.78 -26.81
CA PRO A 82 2.71 -13.39 -25.96
C PRO A 82 4.09 -13.49 -26.62
N SER A 83 4.16 -13.48 -27.96
CA SER A 83 5.39 -13.59 -28.76
C SER A 83 6.24 -12.31 -28.82
N VAL A 84 5.68 -11.16 -28.47
CA VAL A 84 6.29 -9.83 -28.71
C VAL A 84 7.28 -9.46 -27.60
N LEU A 85 8.57 -9.38 -27.92
CA LEU A 85 9.62 -8.97 -26.99
C LEU A 85 9.91 -7.47 -27.11
N ASP A 86 9.78 -6.94 -28.32
CA ASP A 86 10.07 -5.56 -28.70
C ASP A 86 8.76 -4.85 -29.05
N LEU A 87 8.36 -3.91 -28.20
CA LEU A 87 7.06 -3.28 -28.24
C LEU A 87 7.19 -1.75 -28.28
N THR A 88 6.54 -1.13 -29.28
CA THR A 88 6.38 0.32 -29.38
C THR A 88 4.91 0.70 -29.35
N VAL A 89 4.51 1.45 -28.32
CA VAL A 89 3.14 1.90 -28.03
C VAL A 89 3.11 3.40 -27.74
N ASP A 90 3.81 4.16 -28.57
CA ASP A 90 3.94 5.61 -28.45
C ASP A 90 2.64 6.33 -28.85
N ARG A 91 2.30 7.41 -28.12
CA ARG A 91 1.19 8.32 -28.45
C ARG A 91 -0.17 7.63 -28.66
N LEU A 92 -0.50 6.67 -27.81
CA LEU A 92 -1.79 5.96 -27.81
C LEU A 92 -2.77 6.42 -26.73
N GLY A 93 -2.38 7.42 -25.92
CA GLY A 93 -3.22 7.93 -24.82
C GLY A 93 -3.27 6.99 -23.61
N ILE A 94 -2.25 6.17 -23.41
CA ILE A 94 -2.16 5.22 -22.28
C ILE A 94 -2.04 6.02 -20.98
N VAL A 95 -2.92 5.73 -20.01
CA VAL A 95 -2.90 6.32 -18.67
C VAL A 95 -2.28 5.36 -17.65
N GLN A 96 -2.47 4.05 -17.85
CA GLN A 96 -1.92 3.00 -17.00
C GLN A 96 -1.23 1.95 -17.87
N LEU A 97 0.03 1.67 -17.57
CA LEU A 97 0.88 0.75 -18.34
C LEU A 97 1.29 -0.44 -17.47
N TYR A 98 0.92 -1.66 -17.88
CA TYR A 98 1.47 -2.88 -17.31
C TYR A 98 2.68 -3.33 -18.14
N ILE A 99 3.79 -3.67 -17.46
CA ILE A 99 4.99 -4.24 -18.08
C ILE A 99 5.09 -5.71 -17.68
N ARG A 100 5.20 -6.60 -18.67
CA ARG A 100 5.44 -8.04 -18.42
C ARG A 100 6.94 -8.34 -18.32
N PRO A 101 7.38 -9.33 -17.51
CA PRO A 101 8.80 -9.67 -17.31
C PRO A 101 9.60 -10.02 -18.57
N GLY A 102 8.93 -10.54 -19.61
CA GLY A 102 9.56 -11.02 -20.84
C GLY A 102 9.92 -9.96 -21.88
N LEU A 103 9.47 -8.71 -21.73
CA LEU A 103 9.78 -7.65 -22.71
C LEU A 103 11.27 -7.29 -22.67
N LEU A 104 11.89 -7.17 -23.84
CA LEU A 104 13.28 -6.76 -24.01
C LEU A 104 13.37 -5.25 -24.28
N HIS A 105 12.60 -4.74 -25.23
CA HIS A 105 12.57 -3.33 -25.58
C HIS A 105 11.14 -2.78 -25.50
N LEU A 106 10.93 -1.74 -24.68
CA LEU A 106 9.63 -1.09 -24.53
C LEU A 106 9.75 0.42 -24.73
N SER A 107 8.98 0.94 -25.69
CA SER A 107 8.74 2.37 -25.88
C SER A 107 7.27 2.70 -25.68
N ALA A 108 6.98 3.60 -24.75
CA ALA A 108 5.64 4.12 -24.48
C ALA A 108 5.67 5.66 -24.39
N VAL A 109 6.39 6.29 -25.31
CA VAL A 109 6.68 7.72 -25.31
C VAL A 109 5.46 8.54 -25.73
N GLY A 110 5.24 9.69 -25.09
CA GLY A 110 4.19 10.62 -25.49
C GLY A 110 2.78 10.13 -25.14
N ASN A 111 2.64 9.42 -24.02
CA ASN A 111 1.35 8.97 -23.49
C ASN A 111 0.93 9.85 -22.29
N ALA A 112 -0.09 9.42 -21.55
CA ALA A 112 -0.57 10.09 -20.35
C ALA A 112 -0.31 9.23 -19.09
N ILE A 113 0.77 8.44 -19.09
CA ILE A 113 1.00 7.42 -18.07
C ILE A 113 1.27 8.10 -16.73
N GLU A 114 0.43 7.80 -15.74
CA GLU A 114 0.57 8.28 -14.36
C GLU A 114 1.20 7.19 -13.48
N LYS A 115 0.91 5.92 -13.77
CA LYS A 115 1.42 4.78 -13.00
C LYS A 115 1.80 3.61 -13.91
N VAL A 116 2.95 3.01 -13.61
CA VAL A 116 3.42 1.77 -14.22
C VAL A 116 3.17 0.62 -13.25
N LEU A 117 2.49 -0.42 -13.74
CA LEU A 117 2.20 -1.63 -12.99
C LEU A 117 3.15 -2.75 -13.38
N LEU A 118 3.59 -3.49 -12.36
CA LEU A 118 4.43 -4.67 -12.47
C LEU A 118 3.66 -5.87 -11.92
N ASP A 119 4.08 -7.07 -12.30
CA ASP A 119 3.52 -8.30 -11.77
C ASP A 119 3.67 -8.40 -10.23
N THR A 120 2.57 -8.72 -9.55
CA THR A 120 2.43 -8.81 -8.09
C THR A 120 2.75 -10.18 -7.52
N GLU A 121 2.92 -11.23 -8.37
CA GLU A 121 3.27 -12.55 -7.86
C GLU A 121 4.68 -12.53 -7.24
N GLU A 122 4.70 -12.76 -5.93
CA GLU A 122 5.86 -12.73 -5.05
C GLU A 122 6.94 -13.73 -5.51
N SER A 123 8.17 -13.23 -5.62
CA SER A 123 9.45 -13.98 -5.59
C SER A 123 10.11 -14.33 -6.95
N VAL A 124 11.16 -13.54 -7.25
CA VAL A 124 12.44 -13.85 -7.93
C VAL A 124 12.63 -13.50 -9.41
N ARG A 125 11.64 -13.49 -10.31
CA ARG A 125 11.99 -13.30 -11.73
C ARG A 125 12.41 -11.85 -12.06
N PRO A 126 13.66 -11.61 -12.49
CA PRO A 126 14.08 -10.31 -13.00
C PRO A 126 13.40 -10.03 -14.34
N TYR A 127 13.16 -8.77 -14.62
CA TYR A 127 12.70 -8.32 -15.93
C TYR A 127 13.85 -8.48 -16.93
N SER A 128 13.54 -9.00 -18.12
CA SER A 128 14.52 -9.13 -19.19
C SER A 128 14.76 -7.83 -19.95
N THR A 129 14.04 -6.76 -19.57
CA THR A 129 14.03 -5.46 -20.24
C THR A 129 15.41 -4.82 -20.25
N LEU A 130 15.86 -4.48 -21.45
CA LEU A 130 17.14 -3.83 -21.74
C LEU A 130 16.95 -2.33 -21.96
N THR A 131 15.83 -1.93 -22.57
CA THR A 131 15.51 -0.51 -22.81
C THR A 131 14.08 -0.19 -22.40
N LEU A 132 13.93 0.87 -21.61
CA LEU A 132 12.63 1.38 -21.17
C LEU A 132 12.55 2.88 -21.45
N HIS A 133 11.72 3.26 -22.43
CA HIS A 133 11.44 4.65 -22.77
C HIS A 133 10.04 5.04 -22.34
N LEU A 134 9.97 5.93 -21.35
CA LEU A 134 8.74 6.46 -20.75
C LEU A 134 8.71 8.00 -20.81
N SER A 135 9.51 8.61 -21.69
CA SER A 135 9.56 10.07 -21.81
C SER A 135 8.22 10.65 -22.30
N TYR A 136 7.95 11.91 -21.97
CA TYR A 136 6.71 12.62 -22.30
C TYR A 136 5.46 11.89 -21.75
N ASN A 137 5.43 11.70 -20.43
CA ASN A 137 4.32 11.10 -19.69
C ASN A 137 3.96 11.97 -18.47
N LYS A 138 3.20 11.43 -17.52
CA LYS A 138 2.76 12.13 -16.31
C LYS A 138 3.24 11.43 -15.03
N LEU A 139 4.37 10.73 -15.09
CA LEU A 139 4.91 10.01 -13.94
C LEU A 139 5.29 11.00 -12.84
N THR A 140 4.79 10.77 -11.64
CA THR A 140 5.18 11.48 -10.41
C THR A 140 6.18 10.69 -9.58
N GLU A 141 6.31 9.39 -9.84
CA GLU A 141 7.24 8.47 -9.22
C GLU A 141 7.82 7.49 -10.27
N LEU A 142 9.00 6.94 -9.99
CA LEU A 142 9.56 5.87 -10.82
C LEU A 142 8.89 4.53 -10.49
N PRO A 143 8.74 3.63 -11.48
CA PRO A 143 8.36 2.25 -11.18
C PRO A 143 9.40 1.58 -10.25
N PRO A 144 9.03 0.52 -9.51
CA PRO A 144 9.99 -0.26 -8.75
C PRO A 144 11.08 -0.88 -9.67
N LEU A 145 12.26 -0.26 -9.70
CA LEU A 145 13.31 -0.61 -10.66
C LEU A 145 14.17 -1.80 -10.22
N GLU A 146 14.08 -2.23 -8.96
CA GLU A 146 14.94 -3.27 -8.37
C GLU A 146 14.98 -4.59 -9.16
N ARG A 147 13.91 -4.89 -9.89
CA ARG A 147 13.78 -6.12 -10.68
C ARG A 147 14.31 -5.98 -12.11
N PHE A 148 14.71 -4.79 -12.55
CA PHE A 148 15.18 -4.50 -13.91
C PHE A 148 16.70 -4.63 -14.05
N THR A 149 17.32 -5.66 -13.46
CA THR A 149 18.78 -5.81 -13.34
C THR A 149 19.55 -5.87 -14.68
N ARG A 150 18.85 -6.12 -15.79
CA ARG A 150 19.42 -6.14 -17.16
C ARG A 150 19.28 -4.80 -17.90
N LEU A 151 18.61 -3.82 -17.32
CA LEU A 151 18.31 -2.55 -17.95
C LEU A 151 19.60 -1.81 -18.30
N MET A 152 19.70 -1.38 -19.55
CA MET A 152 20.83 -0.63 -20.10
C MET A 152 20.47 0.82 -20.39
N THR A 153 19.21 1.10 -20.72
CA THR A 153 18.73 2.45 -21.02
C THR A 153 17.41 2.70 -20.31
N LEU A 154 17.37 3.76 -19.51
CA LEU A 154 16.17 4.30 -18.90
C LEU A 154 16.02 5.77 -19.30
N ALA A 155 14.96 6.07 -20.05
CA ALA A 155 14.60 7.43 -20.42
C ALA A 155 13.22 7.76 -19.85
N VAL A 156 13.18 8.76 -18.96
CA VAL A 156 11.98 9.21 -18.23
C VAL A 156 11.88 10.74 -18.30
N ASP A 157 12.39 11.32 -19.39
CA ASP A 157 12.39 12.77 -19.62
C ASP A 157 10.97 13.31 -19.76
N ASN A 158 10.76 14.61 -19.51
CA ASN A 158 9.45 15.24 -19.70
C ASN A 158 8.35 14.51 -18.91
N ASN A 159 8.58 14.32 -17.61
CA ASN A 159 7.63 13.78 -16.64
C ASN A 159 7.41 14.80 -15.50
N GLN A 160 6.82 14.38 -14.38
CA GLN A 160 6.47 15.25 -13.24
C GLN A 160 7.16 14.80 -11.95
N LEU A 161 8.34 14.17 -12.06
CA LEU A 161 9.13 13.72 -10.92
C LEU A 161 9.60 14.94 -10.12
N SER A 162 9.42 14.92 -8.80
CA SER A 162 9.80 16.02 -7.89
C SER A 162 11.05 15.74 -7.07
N SER A 163 11.39 14.47 -6.86
CA SER A 163 12.61 14.02 -6.21
C SER A 163 13.07 12.67 -6.75
N ILE A 164 14.35 12.38 -6.61
CA ILE A 164 14.95 11.09 -6.94
C ILE A 164 15.85 10.63 -5.80
N ASP A 165 15.69 9.39 -5.38
CA ASP A 165 16.70 8.68 -4.60
C ASP A 165 17.55 7.82 -5.54
N MET A 166 18.85 8.13 -5.61
CA MET A 166 19.78 7.37 -6.44
C MET A 166 19.91 5.91 -5.98
N GLY A 167 19.56 5.61 -4.72
CA GLY A 167 19.50 4.24 -4.20
C GLY A 167 18.55 3.33 -5.00
N ALA A 168 17.51 3.89 -5.63
CA ALA A 168 16.57 3.14 -6.47
C ALA A 168 17.24 2.50 -7.71
N PHE A 169 18.40 3.01 -8.13
CA PHE A 169 19.15 2.48 -9.27
C PHE A 169 20.28 1.53 -8.87
N ALA A 170 20.56 1.33 -7.58
CA ALA A 170 21.75 0.60 -7.10
C ALA A 170 21.85 -0.84 -7.63
N THR A 171 20.72 -1.48 -7.97
CA THR A 171 20.68 -2.84 -8.54
C THR A 171 20.89 -2.88 -10.05
N LEU A 172 20.85 -1.73 -10.74
CA LEU A 172 20.93 -1.59 -12.20
C LEU A 172 22.37 -1.57 -12.70
N SER A 173 23.15 -2.59 -12.34
CA SER A 173 24.57 -2.74 -12.69
C SER A 173 24.89 -2.72 -14.20
N ASN A 174 23.87 -2.89 -15.06
CA ASN A 174 23.99 -2.84 -16.52
C ASN A 174 23.61 -1.50 -17.14
N LEU A 175 23.14 -0.54 -16.34
CA LEU A 175 22.66 0.75 -16.81
C LEU A 175 23.80 1.51 -17.49
N ARG A 176 23.54 2.01 -18.69
CA ARG A 176 24.47 2.79 -19.51
C ARG A 176 23.99 4.22 -19.73
N VAL A 177 22.68 4.40 -19.77
CA VAL A 177 22.04 5.70 -20.02
C VAL A 177 20.89 5.87 -19.03
N LEU A 178 20.95 6.95 -18.27
CA LEU A 178 19.88 7.41 -17.40
C LEU A 178 19.56 8.86 -17.75
N SER A 179 18.35 9.11 -18.23
CA SER A 179 17.89 10.45 -18.59
C SER A 179 16.64 10.82 -17.80
N LEU A 180 16.77 11.86 -16.97
CA LEU A 180 15.74 12.43 -16.10
C LEU A 180 15.46 13.90 -16.47
N ALA A 181 15.79 14.30 -17.71
CA ALA A 181 15.72 15.68 -18.13
C ALA A 181 14.27 16.20 -18.20
N HIS A 182 14.08 17.52 -18.10
CA HIS A 182 12.75 18.15 -18.18
C HIS A 182 11.74 17.56 -17.18
N ASN A 183 12.16 17.38 -15.94
CA ASN A 183 11.28 17.00 -14.83
C ASN A 183 11.08 18.21 -13.89
N ARG A 184 10.62 17.98 -12.66
CA ARG A 184 10.43 19.01 -11.63
C ARG A 184 11.29 18.71 -10.40
N LEU A 185 12.46 18.10 -10.62
CA LEU A 185 13.30 17.64 -9.52
C LEU A 185 13.83 18.82 -8.72
N LEU A 186 13.48 18.84 -7.43
CA LEU A 186 14.00 19.79 -6.45
C LEU A 186 15.21 19.21 -5.71
N THR A 187 15.23 17.89 -5.54
CA THR A 187 16.27 17.18 -4.80
C THR A 187 16.65 15.86 -5.48
N VAL A 188 17.95 15.55 -5.42
CA VAL A 188 18.49 14.21 -5.68
C VAL A 188 19.18 13.76 -4.40
N THR A 189 18.71 12.67 -3.81
CA THR A 189 19.27 12.12 -2.58
C THR A 189 20.06 10.86 -2.87
N SER A 190 20.93 10.49 -1.95
CA SER A 190 21.66 9.22 -1.95
C SER A 190 21.82 8.75 -0.51
N PRO A 191 21.92 7.44 -0.24
CA PRO A 191 22.25 6.95 1.08
C PRO A 191 23.57 7.55 1.57
N ALA A 192 23.63 7.98 2.83
CA ALA A 192 24.78 8.72 3.36
C ALA A 192 26.05 7.88 3.52
N GLU A 193 25.91 6.57 3.75
CA GLU A 193 27.02 5.68 4.12
C GLU A 193 27.29 4.56 3.11
N THR A 194 26.44 4.40 2.10
CA THR A 194 26.59 3.34 1.10
C THR A 194 26.86 3.93 -0.28
N PRO A 195 28.05 3.69 -0.87
CA PRO A 195 28.34 4.09 -2.24
C PRO A 195 27.36 3.46 -3.23
N ILE A 196 26.94 4.25 -4.21
CA ILE A 196 26.10 3.80 -5.30
C ILE A 196 27.00 3.52 -6.49
N GLN A 197 27.06 2.24 -6.87
CA GLN A 197 27.95 1.77 -7.92
C GLN A 197 27.18 1.51 -9.22
N LEU A 198 27.34 2.42 -10.18
CA LEU A 198 26.81 2.26 -11.54
C LEU A 198 27.96 2.15 -12.54
N MET A 199 28.73 1.07 -12.42
CA MET A 199 30.01 0.88 -13.11
C MET A 199 29.95 0.92 -14.64
N LYS A 200 28.76 0.77 -15.25
CA LYS A 200 28.55 0.82 -16.70
C LYS A 200 27.83 2.08 -17.18
N LEU A 201 27.43 2.97 -16.27
CA LEU A 201 26.72 4.20 -16.62
C LEU A 201 27.67 5.10 -17.40
N ARG A 202 27.25 5.49 -18.59
CA ARG A 202 28.04 6.36 -19.49
C ARG A 202 27.45 7.74 -19.60
N ARG A 203 26.11 7.86 -19.52
CA ARG A 203 25.41 9.13 -19.68
C ARG A 203 24.36 9.31 -18.60
N LEU A 204 24.45 10.44 -17.91
CA LEU A 204 23.51 10.86 -16.88
C LEU A 204 23.05 12.28 -17.16
N SER A 205 21.73 12.49 -17.25
CA SER A 205 21.17 13.82 -17.44
C SER A 205 20.11 14.16 -16.40
N PHE A 206 20.30 15.30 -15.76
CA PHE A 206 19.33 16.02 -14.93
C PHE A 206 18.96 17.37 -15.55
N ALA A 207 19.21 17.56 -16.85
CA ALA A 207 18.97 18.83 -17.53
C ALA A 207 17.54 19.34 -17.34
N ASP A 208 17.36 20.66 -17.29
CA ASP A 208 16.04 21.29 -17.22
C ASP A 208 15.18 20.79 -16.04
N ASN A 209 15.76 20.87 -14.84
CA ASN A 209 15.10 20.58 -13.57
C ASN A 209 15.18 21.81 -12.64
N GLN A 210 14.92 21.64 -11.35
CA GLN A 210 14.89 22.73 -10.36
C GLN A 210 15.84 22.42 -9.19
N LEU A 211 16.96 21.74 -9.48
CA LEU A 211 17.94 21.36 -8.47
C LEU A 211 18.68 22.60 -7.97
N ALA A 212 18.75 22.79 -6.64
CA ALA A 212 19.51 23.86 -6.01
C ALA A 212 20.92 23.43 -5.58
N MET A 213 21.07 22.14 -5.27
CA MET A 213 22.31 21.47 -4.93
C MET A 213 22.33 20.05 -5.49
N LEU A 214 23.52 19.52 -5.74
CA LEU A 214 23.73 18.12 -6.10
C LEU A 214 24.87 17.55 -5.27
N ASP A 215 24.62 16.44 -4.58
CA ASP A 215 25.64 15.73 -3.81
C ASP A 215 26.05 14.45 -4.53
N ILE A 216 27.29 14.43 -5.00
CA ILE A 216 27.88 13.31 -5.73
C ILE A 216 28.83 12.49 -4.85
N ARG A 217 29.03 12.83 -3.57
CA ARG A 217 30.03 12.18 -2.68
C ARG A 217 29.92 10.66 -2.60
N THR A 218 28.73 10.10 -2.77
CA THR A 218 28.51 8.65 -2.68
C THR A 218 28.39 7.99 -4.06
N TRP A 219 28.62 8.71 -5.15
CA TRP A 219 28.50 8.18 -6.50
C TRP A 219 29.84 7.59 -6.95
N GLU A 220 29.82 6.33 -7.37
CA GLU A 220 30.98 5.62 -7.94
C GLU A 220 30.61 5.16 -9.36
N PHE A 221 30.78 6.07 -10.33
CA PHE A 221 30.37 5.86 -11.73
C PHE A 221 31.59 5.80 -12.64
N ASP A 222 32.35 4.70 -12.54
CA ASP A 222 33.65 4.50 -13.20
C ASP A 222 33.64 4.66 -14.73
N SER A 223 32.49 4.44 -15.37
CA SER A 223 32.34 4.55 -16.83
C SER A 223 31.65 5.84 -17.28
N LEU A 224 31.38 6.80 -16.38
CA LEU A 224 30.61 7.98 -16.72
C LEU A 224 31.41 8.86 -17.69
N GLU A 225 30.86 9.07 -18.88
CA GLU A 225 31.47 9.88 -19.95
C GLU A 225 30.82 11.25 -20.04
N ASP A 226 29.49 11.33 -19.94
CA ASP A 226 28.73 12.58 -20.05
C ASP A 226 27.81 12.78 -18.83
N LEU A 227 28.02 13.89 -18.12
CA LEU A 227 27.13 14.37 -17.06
C LEU A 227 26.52 15.71 -17.50
N ASN A 228 25.20 15.77 -17.58
CA ASN A 228 24.49 16.99 -17.94
C ASN A 228 23.58 17.44 -16.79
N VAL A 229 23.86 18.65 -16.27
CA VAL A 229 23.06 19.31 -15.23
C VAL A 229 22.58 20.70 -15.67
N THR A 230 22.46 20.92 -16.99
CA THR A 230 22.10 22.24 -17.53
C THR A 230 20.72 22.70 -17.10
N SER A 231 20.46 24.01 -17.16
CA SER A 231 19.15 24.61 -16.92
C SER A 231 18.53 24.19 -15.59
N ASN A 232 19.30 24.28 -14.52
CA ASN A 232 18.85 24.06 -13.14
C ASN A 232 19.03 25.35 -12.32
N THR A 233 18.88 25.25 -11.01
CA THR A 233 19.16 26.36 -10.07
C THR A 233 20.40 26.08 -9.22
N LEU A 234 21.33 25.26 -9.72
CA LEU A 234 22.47 24.79 -8.95
C LEU A 234 23.39 25.96 -8.59
N THR A 235 23.81 25.97 -7.34
CA THR A 235 24.80 26.92 -6.81
C THR A 235 26.17 26.29 -6.64
N ARG A 236 26.23 24.98 -6.35
CA ARG A 236 27.45 24.19 -6.23
C ARG A 236 27.12 22.70 -6.36
N MET A 237 28.16 21.88 -6.56
CA MET A 237 28.08 20.44 -6.41
C MET A 237 29.05 19.98 -5.31
N GLU A 238 28.58 19.07 -4.47
CA GLU A 238 29.32 18.50 -3.35
C GLU A 238 30.00 17.19 -3.76
N GLY A 239 31.28 17.05 -3.49
CA GLY A 239 32.05 15.86 -3.83
C GLY A 239 33.18 16.16 -4.80
N SER A 240 33.74 15.11 -5.41
CA SER A 240 34.95 15.22 -6.24
C SER A 240 34.75 14.51 -7.57
N PHE A 241 35.11 15.19 -8.66
CA PHE A 241 35.07 14.60 -10.01
C PHE A 241 36.06 13.45 -10.22
N THR A 242 36.95 13.18 -9.25
CA THR A 242 37.77 11.95 -9.23
C THR A 242 36.91 10.68 -9.19
N GLN A 243 35.65 10.78 -8.76
CA GLN A 243 34.65 9.71 -8.79
C GLN A 243 34.21 9.32 -10.21
N PHE A 244 34.51 10.17 -11.21
CA PHE A 244 34.19 9.96 -12.62
C PHE A 244 35.49 9.97 -13.43
N PRO A 245 36.36 8.95 -13.30
CA PRO A 245 37.72 8.98 -13.81
C PRO A 245 37.83 9.06 -15.34
N VAL A 246 36.76 8.75 -16.07
CA VAL A 246 36.72 8.76 -17.55
C VAL A 246 35.77 9.82 -18.11
N LEU A 247 35.37 10.80 -17.29
CA LEU A 247 34.47 11.87 -17.70
C LEU A 247 35.06 12.64 -18.89
N LYS A 248 34.25 12.82 -19.92
CA LYS A 248 34.62 13.52 -21.17
C LYS A 248 33.88 14.83 -21.30
N ARG A 249 32.65 14.92 -20.79
CA ARG A 249 31.80 16.09 -20.92
C ARG A 249 31.02 16.35 -19.64
N LEU A 250 31.06 17.59 -19.19
CA LEU A 250 30.29 18.09 -18.05
C LEU A 250 29.56 19.36 -18.50
N ASP A 251 28.24 19.26 -18.67
CA ASP A 251 27.40 20.39 -19.10
C ASP A 251 26.77 21.07 -17.87
N LEU A 252 27.06 22.37 -17.69
CA LEU A 252 26.76 23.19 -16.52
C LEU A 252 25.93 24.44 -16.84
N ALA A 253 25.71 24.72 -18.13
CA ALA A 253 25.02 25.92 -18.57
C ALA A 253 23.63 26.10 -17.95
N GLY A 254 23.15 27.33 -17.85
CA GLY A 254 21.79 27.62 -17.37
C GLY A 254 21.60 27.52 -15.85
N ASN A 255 22.69 27.50 -15.06
CA ASN A 255 22.66 27.43 -13.59
C ASN A 255 22.99 28.77 -12.92
N ARG A 256 23.03 28.76 -11.57
CA ARG A 256 23.32 29.92 -10.70
C ARG A 256 24.55 29.67 -9.83
N TRP A 257 25.65 29.23 -10.44
CA TRP A 257 26.86 28.79 -9.73
C TRP A 257 27.43 29.86 -8.80
N TYR A 258 28.00 29.44 -7.68
CA TYR A 258 28.85 30.28 -6.87
C TYR A 258 30.19 30.48 -7.58
N CYS A 259 30.66 31.72 -7.71
CA CYS A 259 31.84 32.01 -8.51
C CYS A 259 33.09 31.29 -7.98
N GLU A 260 33.27 31.16 -6.67
CA GLU A 260 34.44 30.47 -6.11
C GLU A 260 34.46 28.98 -6.47
N TRP A 261 33.31 28.31 -6.34
CA TRP A 261 33.18 26.90 -6.73
C TRP A 261 33.47 26.72 -8.23
N LEU A 262 32.93 27.60 -9.06
CA LEU A 262 33.13 27.54 -10.50
C LEU A 262 34.60 27.77 -10.87
N MET A 263 35.28 28.72 -10.21
CA MET A 263 36.71 28.95 -10.42
C MET A 263 37.55 27.74 -10.01
N LEU A 264 37.23 27.08 -8.89
CA LEU A 264 37.90 25.85 -8.47
C LEU A 264 37.69 24.71 -9.49
N LEU A 265 36.50 24.62 -10.09
CA LEU A 265 36.26 23.66 -11.15
C LEU A 265 37.13 23.93 -12.38
N TYR A 266 37.24 25.18 -12.81
CA TYR A 266 38.08 25.55 -13.96
C TYR A 266 39.56 25.27 -13.70
N THR A 267 40.07 25.53 -12.49
CA THR A 267 41.48 25.19 -12.17
C THR A 267 41.69 23.68 -12.17
N TYR A 268 40.74 22.89 -11.68
CA TYR A 268 40.78 21.43 -11.77
C TYR A 268 40.75 20.96 -13.23
N GLN A 269 39.95 21.61 -14.08
CA GLN A 269 39.88 21.30 -15.51
C GLN A 269 41.21 21.59 -16.22
N GLU A 270 41.78 22.77 -15.99
CA GLU A 270 43.06 23.21 -16.57
C GLU A 270 44.24 22.35 -16.09
N ALA A 271 44.16 21.81 -14.87
CA ALA A 271 45.13 20.85 -14.33
C ALA A 271 45.11 19.48 -15.03
N GLY A 272 44.26 19.29 -16.06
CA GLY A 272 44.30 18.11 -16.93
C GLY A 272 43.23 17.06 -16.63
N SER A 273 42.10 17.44 -16.05
CA SER A 273 40.98 16.51 -15.75
C SER A 273 40.37 15.82 -16.98
N GLY A 274 40.71 16.26 -18.20
CA GLY A 274 40.36 15.60 -19.45
C GLY A 274 38.93 15.82 -19.95
N PHE A 275 38.03 16.34 -19.13
CA PHE A 275 36.66 16.66 -19.54
C PHE A 275 36.52 18.07 -20.13
N LYS A 276 35.52 18.22 -21.00
CA LYS A 276 35.11 19.50 -21.60
C LYS A 276 33.90 20.06 -20.88
N LEU A 277 33.93 21.37 -20.68
CA LEU A 277 32.81 22.16 -20.21
C LEU A 277 32.09 22.81 -21.41
N ASP A 278 30.79 22.97 -21.29
CA ASP A 278 29.98 23.82 -22.16
C ASP A 278 30.16 25.31 -21.82
N SER A 279 29.25 26.16 -22.30
CA SER A 279 29.27 27.58 -22.01
C SER A 279 27.86 28.16 -22.04
N ASP A 280 27.67 29.19 -21.23
CA ASP A 280 26.45 29.97 -21.18
C ASP A 280 26.33 30.98 -22.32
N ASP A 281 25.08 31.25 -22.73
CA ASP A 281 24.79 32.43 -23.54
C ASP A 281 25.16 33.70 -22.74
N PRO A 282 26.06 34.57 -23.26
CA PRO A 282 26.44 35.82 -22.61
C PRO A 282 25.26 36.74 -22.27
N ALA A 283 24.14 36.62 -22.99
CA ALA A 283 22.93 37.38 -22.70
C ALA A 283 22.24 36.94 -21.39
N ARG A 284 22.43 35.68 -20.95
CA ARG A 284 21.80 35.17 -19.71
C ARG A 284 22.42 35.77 -18.45
N CYS A 285 23.73 36.03 -18.44
CA CYS A 285 24.44 36.50 -17.25
C CYS A 285 24.13 37.96 -16.87
N ARG A 286 23.11 38.59 -17.46
CA ARG A 286 22.74 40.00 -17.21
C ARG A 286 21.86 40.21 -15.97
N ASP A 287 21.56 39.15 -15.22
CA ASP A 287 20.99 39.29 -13.87
C ASP A 287 21.94 40.13 -13.00
N VAL A 288 21.39 41.01 -12.15
CA VAL A 288 22.14 42.05 -11.41
C VAL A 288 23.34 41.50 -10.60
N ASN A 289 23.24 40.24 -10.15
CA ASN A 289 24.23 39.58 -9.30
C ASN A 289 25.02 38.48 -10.04
N MET A 290 24.92 38.38 -11.36
CA MET A 290 25.67 37.37 -12.13
C MET A 290 26.86 37.99 -12.84
N MET A 291 28.04 37.44 -12.56
CA MET A 291 29.26 37.70 -13.30
C MET A 291 29.33 36.78 -14.51
N THR A 292 29.95 37.28 -15.57
CA THR A 292 30.20 36.50 -16.79
C THR A 292 31.56 35.83 -16.69
N HIS A 293 31.56 34.50 -16.65
CA HIS A 293 32.63 33.67 -17.19
C HIS A 293 32.05 32.87 -18.36
N HIS A 294 32.79 31.90 -18.92
CA HIS A 294 32.21 30.91 -19.83
C HIS A 294 30.91 30.30 -19.26
N HIS A 295 30.76 30.25 -17.92
CA HIS A 295 29.47 30.10 -17.24
C HIS A 295 29.14 31.30 -16.35
N CYS A 296 27.85 31.63 -16.20
CA CYS A 296 27.38 32.65 -15.28
C CYS A 296 27.55 32.18 -13.83
N CYS A 297 28.04 33.07 -12.97
CA CYS A 297 28.17 32.79 -11.55
C CYS A 297 27.78 33.98 -10.68
N ASN A 298 27.36 33.74 -9.44
CA ASN A 298 27.05 34.77 -8.46
C ASN A 298 28.20 34.90 -7.45
N PRO A 299 28.85 36.07 -7.32
CA PRO A 299 29.95 36.30 -6.38
C PRO A 299 29.47 36.49 -4.93
N ALA A 300 28.20 36.82 -4.71
CA ALA A 300 27.64 37.12 -3.39
C ALA A 300 27.12 35.89 -2.63
N GLY A 301 27.27 34.68 -3.20
CA GLY A 301 26.72 33.44 -2.65
C GLY A 301 25.18 33.37 -2.75
N ALA A 302 24.58 32.39 -2.06
CA ALA A 302 23.12 32.22 -2.00
C ALA A 302 22.40 33.34 -1.21
N ASP A 303 23.16 34.17 -0.49
CA ASP A 303 22.66 35.07 0.55
C ASP A 303 23.04 36.54 0.28
N GLY A 304 23.25 36.96 -0.98
CA GLY A 304 23.23 38.37 -1.41
C GLY A 304 24.08 39.41 -0.65
N SER A 305 25.03 39.01 0.20
CA SER A 305 25.67 39.90 1.18
C SER A 305 27.20 39.98 1.05
N GLY A 306 27.82 39.22 0.16
CA GLY A 306 29.19 39.50 -0.30
C GLY A 306 30.25 39.57 0.80
N LEU A 307 30.13 38.79 1.87
CA LEU A 307 31.24 38.49 2.77
C LEU A 307 31.79 37.10 2.44
N ILE A 308 33.11 37.04 2.22
CA ILE A 308 33.87 35.79 2.19
C ILE A 308 33.72 35.15 3.57
N ASP A 309 32.95 34.06 3.62
CA ASP A 309 32.78 33.26 4.80
C ASP A 309 33.73 32.06 4.72
N VAL A 310 34.93 32.22 5.30
CA VAL A 310 35.95 31.16 5.45
C VAL A 310 35.44 29.99 6.33
N PHE A 311 34.26 30.14 6.92
CA PHE A 311 33.56 29.12 7.66
C PHE A 311 32.30 28.64 6.96
N GLY A 312 32.09 28.91 5.66
CA GLY A 312 30.86 28.57 4.93
C GLY A 312 30.45 27.10 5.07
N GLU A 313 31.41 26.17 5.11
CA GLU A 313 31.12 24.76 5.43
C GLU A 313 30.62 24.57 6.87
N LYS A 314 31.22 25.27 7.85
CA LYS A 314 30.76 25.28 9.24
C LYS A 314 29.46 26.04 9.44
N TRP A 315 29.12 27.05 8.64
CA TRP A 315 27.84 27.75 8.70
C TRP A 315 26.74 27.03 7.95
N ASP A 316 27.05 26.28 6.90
CA ASP A 316 26.10 25.33 6.31
C ASP A 316 25.89 24.14 7.23
N GLU A 317 26.90 23.72 7.98
CA GLU A 317 26.78 22.73 9.04
C GLU A 317 26.07 23.29 10.27
N LEU A 318 26.29 24.56 10.65
CA LEU A 318 25.53 25.25 11.70
C LEU A 318 24.11 25.61 11.25
N LYS A 319 23.86 25.90 9.98
CA LYS A 319 22.53 26.11 9.41
C LYS A 319 21.82 24.77 9.26
N ARG A 320 22.51 23.69 8.91
CA ARG A 320 21.97 22.32 8.93
C ARG A 320 21.71 21.85 10.35
N LEU A 321 22.61 22.12 11.29
CA LEU A 321 22.46 21.80 12.71
C LEU A 321 21.42 22.69 13.37
N ALA A 322 21.33 23.97 13.02
CA ALA A 322 20.27 24.88 13.47
C ALA A 322 18.94 24.54 12.80
N HIS A 323 18.91 24.07 11.55
CA HIS A 323 17.70 23.59 10.90
C HIS A 323 17.31 22.19 11.36
N LEU A 324 18.27 21.34 11.76
CA LEU A 324 18.02 20.09 12.48
C LEU A 324 17.59 20.39 13.90
N LEU A 325 18.17 21.38 14.59
CA LEU A 325 17.74 21.84 15.91
C LEU A 325 16.41 22.53 15.81
N ASP A 326 16.08 23.26 14.76
CA ASP A 326 14.79 23.93 14.59
C ASP A 326 13.75 22.93 14.06
N LYS A 327 14.15 21.91 13.31
CA LYS A 327 13.30 20.77 12.97
C LYS A 327 13.10 19.87 14.18
N ILE A 328 14.10 19.63 15.00
CA ILE A 328 14.02 18.90 16.28
C ILE A 328 13.28 19.74 17.31
N ASN A 329 13.50 21.04 17.40
CA ASN A 329 12.82 21.96 18.33
C ASN A 329 11.42 22.31 17.83
N ASN A 330 11.12 22.25 16.53
CA ASN A 330 9.75 22.25 16.02
C ASN A 330 9.12 20.86 16.18
N THR A 331 9.86 19.75 16.06
CA THR A 331 9.38 18.37 16.33
C THR A 331 9.25 18.08 17.84
N ILE A 332 9.93 18.84 18.70
CA ILE A 332 9.85 18.83 20.16
C ILE A 332 8.88 19.94 20.63
N ALA A 333 8.76 21.09 19.97
CA ALA A 333 7.71 22.07 20.28
C ALA A 333 6.34 21.57 19.84
N THR A 334 6.24 20.95 18.66
CA THR A 334 5.01 20.26 18.20
C THR A 334 4.86 18.86 18.81
N GLY A 335 5.96 18.19 19.20
CA GLY A 335 5.95 16.81 19.71
C GLY A 335 6.45 16.58 21.14
N SER A 336 6.63 17.60 21.98
CA SER A 336 7.02 17.45 23.40
C SER A 336 6.13 18.24 24.35
N ALA A 337 5.64 19.43 23.99
CA ALA A 337 4.66 20.13 24.85
C ALA A 337 3.24 19.54 24.73
N SER A 338 2.83 19.16 23.51
CA SER A 338 1.51 18.57 23.26
C SER A 338 1.52 17.06 23.36
N VAL A 339 2.56 16.37 22.85
CA VAL A 339 2.58 14.90 22.83
C VAL A 339 2.92 14.31 24.19
N ASN A 340 3.74 14.91 25.05
CA ASN A 340 4.00 14.35 26.38
C ASN A 340 2.78 14.53 27.31
N ARG A 341 2.08 15.66 27.21
CA ARG A 341 0.82 15.91 27.92
C ARG A 341 -0.34 15.08 27.34
N VAL A 342 -0.45 14.96 26.02
CA VAL A 342 -1.47 14.15 25.35
C VAL A 342 -1.16 12.66 25.51
N LEU A 343 0.08 12.17 25.46
CA LEU A 343 0.41 10.78 25.78
C LEU A 343 0.18 10.50 27.25
N HIS A 344 0.54 11.39 28.17
CA HIS A 344 0.30 11.13 29.59
C HIS A 344 -1.21 11.12 29.90
N VAL A 345 -1.98 12.06 29.32
CA VAL A 345 -3.45 12.11 29.43
C VAL A 345 -4.12 10.96 28.68
N GLN A 346 -3.63 10.56 27.50
CA GLN A 346 -4.16 9.41 26.76
C GLN A 346 -3.75 8.09 27.39
N HIS A 347 -2.58 7.99 28.00
CA HIS A 347 -2.13 6.82 28.75
C HIS A 347 -2.94 6.67 30.03
N GLU A 348 -3.16 7.74 30.79
CA GLU A 348 -4.07 7.72 31.96
C GLU A 348 -5.52 7.43 31.56
N ALA A 349 -6.02 8.05 30.50
CA ALA A 349 -7.37 7.80 30.00
C ALA A 349 -7.53 6.37 29.46
N LEU A 350 -6.52 5.84 28.77
CA LEU A 350 -6.53 4.46 28.26
C LEU A 350 -6.40 3.47 29.42
N SER A 351 -5.51 3.72 30.38
CA SER A 351 -5.35 2.88 31.58
C SER A 351 -6.63 2.88 32.43
N SER A 352 -7.29 4.02 32.59
CA SER A 352 -8.60 4.12 33.26
C SER A 352 -9.70 3.38 32.50
N ARG A 353 -9.74 3.49 31.16
CA ARG A 353 -10.69 2.74 30.32
C ARG A 353 -10.46 1.23 30.38
N VAL A 354 -9.20 0.79 30.39
CA VAL A 354 -8.84 -0.64 30.53
C VAL A 354 -9.22 -1.15 31.92
N ALA A 355 -8.95 -0.39 32.99
CA ALA A 355 -9.38 -0.76 34.33
C ALA A 355 -10.91 -0.91 34.43
N LYS A 356 -11.66 0.04 33.85
CA LYS A 356 -13.13 -0.01 33.82
C LYS A 356 -13.66 -1.18 32.97
N LEU A 357 -13.00 -1.49 31.85
CA LEU A 357 -13.34 -2.65 31.03
C LEU A 357 -13.06 -3.96 31.77
N LYS A 358 -11.98 -4.04 32.55
CA LYS A 358 -11.66 -5.21 33.37
C LYS A 358 -12.68 -5.41 34.51
N GLU A 359 -13.07 -4.34 35.18
CA GLU A 359 -14.14 -4.37 36.19
C GLU A 359 -15.48 -4.81 35.57
N THR A 360 -15.83 -4.25 34.40
CA THR A 360 -17.03 -4.66 33.65
C THR A 360 -16.96 -6.14 33.23
N GLN A 361 -15.77 -6.62 32.83
CA GLN A 361 -15.55 -8.03 32.48
C GLN A 361 -15.73 -8.93 33.71
N GLU A 362 -15.23 -8.53 34.87
CA GLU A 362 -15.40 -9.27 36.12
C GLU A 362 -16.88 -9.31 36.55
N GLU A 363 -17.60 -8.20 36.46
CA GLU A 363 -19.06 -8.15 36.72
C GLU A 363 -19.85 -9.04 35.76
N GLN A 364 -19.56 -8.98 34.46
CA GLN A 364 -20.23 -9.81 33.45
C GLN A 364 -19.91 -11.30 33.64
N ASN A 365 -18.70 -11.65 34.07
CA ASN A 365 -18.33 -13.03 34.41
C ASN A 365 -19.06 -13.54 35.67
N VAL A 366 -19.46 -12.66 36.59
CA VAL A 366 -20.31 -13.03 37.73
C VAL A 366 -21.75 -13.26 37.26
N GLN A 367 -22.31 -12.35 36.46
CA GLN A 367 -23.66 -12.50 35.89
C GLN A 367 -23.80 -13.76 35.03
N LEU A 368 -22.77 -14.10 34.25
CA LEU A 368 -22.78 -15.34 33.45
C LEU A 368 -22.87 -16.57 34.36
N ARG A 369 -22.14 -16.61 35.47
CA ARG A 369 -22.19 -17.71 36.44
C ARG A 369 -23.56 -17.83 37.12
N GLU A 370 -24.21 -16.71 37.41
CA GLU A 370 -25.58 -16.71 37.95
C GLU A 370 -26.61 -17.23 36.93
N LEU A 371 -26.46 -16.85 35.65
CA LEU A 371 -27.30 -17.36 34.56
C LEU A 371 -27.10 -18.87 34.34
N GLU A 372 -25.85 -19.35 34.34
CA GLU A 372 -25.53 -20.78 34.22
C GLU A 372 -26.18 -21.59 35.35
N GLN A 373 -26.11 -21.12 36.59
CA GLN A 373 -26.78 -21.74 37.74
C GLN A 373 -28.31 -21.72 37.58
N GLY A 374 -28.87 -20.62 37.08
CA GLY A 374 -30.30 -20.51 36.80
C GLY A 374 -30.79 -21.50 35.75
N VAL A 375 -30.01 -21.70 34.67
CA VAL A 375 -30.30 -22.67 33.61
C VAL A 375 -30.28 -24.11 34.15
N GLU A 376 -29.27 -24.46 34.95
CA GLU A 376 -29.20 -25.81 35.54
C GLU A 376 -30.35 -26.07 36.51
N HIS A 377 -30.74 -25.07 37.32
CA HIS A 377 -31.90 -25.18 38.20
C HIS A 377 -33.23 -25.37 37.43
N GLN A 378 -33.40 -24.71 36.29
CA GLN A 378 -34.59 -24.91 35.44
C GLN A 378 -34.59 -26.30 34.78
N LYS A 379 -33.41 -26.81 34.38
CA LYS A 379 -33.25 -28.16 33.84
C LYS A 379 -33.62 -29.23 34.87
N ASP A 380 -33.22 -29.06 36.13
CA ASP A 380 -33.61 -29.97 37.22
C ASP A 380 -35.14 -29.97 37.44
N LYS A 381 -35.76 -28.78 37.43
CA LYS A 381 -37.22 -28.66 37.51
C LYS A 381 -37.93 -29.35 36.34
N LEU A 382 -37.42 -29.19 35.12
CA LEU A 382 -37.97 -29.82 33.93
C LEU A 382 -37.89 -31.36 34.02
N SER A 383 -36.76 -31.88 34.50
CA SER A 383 -36.58 -33.32 34.73
C SER A 383 -37.54 -33.86 35.80
N SER A 384 -37.82 -33.08 36.85
CA SER A 384 -38.80 -33.45 37.87
C SER A 384 -40.22 -33.50 37.32
N VAL A 385 -40.61 -32.51 36.52
CA VAL A 385 -41.93 -32.47 35.85
C VAL A 385 -42.07 -33.62 34.86
N GLU A 386 -41.03 -33.94 34.09
CA GLU A 386 -41.05 -35.08 33.16
C GLU A 386 -41.27 -36.41 33.91
N THR A 387 -40.65 -36.56 35.09
CA THR A 387 -40.78 -37.76 35.92
C THR A 387 -42.19 -37.89 36.49
N ASP A 388 -42.76 -36.81 37.04
CA ASP A 388 -44.13 -36.81 37.58
C ASP A 388 -45.16 -37.07 36.46
N LEU A 389 -44.94 -36.50 35.27
CA LEU A 389 -45.82 -36.75 34.11
C LEU A 389 -45.77 -38.22 33.69
N LYS A 390 -44.59 -38.85 33.64
CA LYS A 390 -44.46 -40.30 33.37
C LYS A 390 -45.21 -41.13 34.40
N GLU A 391 -45.05 -40.83 35.68
CA GLU A 391 -45.72 -41.56 36.76
C GLU A 391 -47.25 -41.41 36.70
N GLN A 392 -47.76 -40.21 36.39
CA GLN A 392 -49.19 -39.99 36.20
C GLN A 392 -49.74 -40.76 34.98
N VAL A 393 -49.02 -40.77 33.86
CA VAL A 393 -49.39 -41.54 32.67
C VAL A 393 -49.42 -43.04 32.97
N ASP A 394 -48.42 -43.56 33.69
CA ASP A 394 -48.37 -44.97 34.08
C ASP A 394 -49.53 -45.36 35.02
N ARG A 395 -49.86 -44.52 36.01
CA ARG A 395 -51.03 -44.72 36.89
C ARG A 395 -52.34 -44.72 36.12
N LEU A 396 -52.50 -43.82 35.16
CA LEU A 396 -53.66 -43.77 34.26
C LEU A 396 -53.76 -45.03 33.41
N SER A 397 -52.64 -45.46 32.81
CA SER A 397 -52.54 -46.68 32.01
C SER A 397 -52.94 -47.92 32.82
N GLN A 398 -52.43 -48.07 34.05
CA GLN A 398 -52.79 -49.16 34.95
C GLN A 398 -54.28 -49.14 35.31
N THR A 399 -54.85 -47.97 35.58
CA THR A 399 -56.28 -47.82 35.90
C THR A 399 -57.17 -48.20 34.71
N VAL A 400 -56.78 -47.78 33.50
CA VAL A 400 -57.49 -48.12 32.26
C VAL A 400 -57.41 -49.62 32.00
N ASN A 401 -56.22 -50.23 32.10
CA ASN A 401 -56.03 -51.68 31.92
C ASN A 401 -56.81 -52.50 32.96
N ALA A 402 -56.83 -52.08 34.23
CA ALA A 402 -57.60 -52.76 35.27
C ALA A 402 -59.11 -52.69 35.00
N ARG A 403 -59.62 -51.56 34.50
CA ARG A 403 -61.03 -51.42 34.11
C ARG A 403 -61.38 -52.18 32.84
N TRP A 404 -60.48 -52.21 31.86
CA TRP A 404 -60.64 -52.98 30.63
C TRP A 404 -60.74 -54.48 30.93
N ASN A 405 -59.80 -55.01 31.72
CA ASN A 405 -59.80 -56.42 32.12
C ASN A 405 -61.02 -56.80 32.96
N ASN A 406 -61.55 -55.89 33.79
CA ASN A 406 -62.82 -56.11 34.51
C ASN A 406 -64.05 -56.05 33.60
N MET A 407 -64.00 -55.33 32.48
CA MET A 407 -65.08 -55.26 31.49
C MET A 407 -65.08 -56.51 30.60
N GLU A 408 -63.91 -57.02 30.23
CA GLU A 408 -63.73 -58.30 29.53
C GLU A 408 -64.17 -59.49 30.41
N ALA A 409 -63.80 -59.49 31.70
CA ALA A 409 -64.24 -60.51 32.66
C ALA A 409 -65.75 -60.47 32.96
N GLY A 410 -66.41 -59.32 32.75
CA GLY A 410 -67.87 -59.17 32.88
C GLY A 410 -68.67 -59.59 31.64
N ILE A 411 -68.03 -59.65 30.47
CA ILE A 411 -68.69 -60.02 29.19
C ILE A 411 -68.69 -61.55 29.00
N ASP A 412 -67.72 -62.28 29.56
CA ASP A 412 -67.69 -63.75 29.48
C ASP A 412 -68.54 -64.48 30.54
N ALA A 413 -69.13 -63.76 31.50
CA ALA A 413 -69.87 -64.36 32.62
C ALA A 413 -71.41 -64.22 32.57
N HIS A 414 -72.01 -63.52 31.60
CA HIS A 414 -73.45 -63.21 31.58
C HIS A 414 -74.16 -63.39 30.22
N PHE A 415 -73.91 -64.52 29.56
CA PHE A 415 -74.88 -65.13 28.62
C PHE A 415 -75.76 -66.14 29.36
N ASN A 416 -76.73 -65.65 30.16
CA ASN A 416 -78.02 -66.31 30.41
C ASN A 416 -78.99 -65.35 31.14
N ALA A 417 -80.03 -64.93 30.41
CA ALA A 417 -81.37 -64.45 30.84
C ALA A 417 -81.52 -63.25 31.83
N THR A 418 -81.69 -62.04 31.25
CA THR A 418 -82.62 -60.90 31.55
C THR A 418 -83.21 -60.64 32.96
N PRO A 419 -83.69 -59.40 33.27
CA PRO A 419 -83.14 -58.06 33.01
C PRO A 419 -83.18 -57.19 34.30
N LEU A 420 -82.06 -56.56 34.69
CA LEU A 420 -82.05 -55.60 35.82
C LEU A 420 -81.65 -54.22 35.33
N THR A 421 -82.71 -53.41 35.16
CA THR A 421 -82.82 -51.96 35.39
C THR A 421 -81.49 -51.22 35.61
N SER A 422 -81.11 -50.54 34.54
CA SER A 422 -80.06 -49.54 34.45
C SER A 422 -80.33 -48.33 35.35
N THR A 423 -79.49 -48.12 36.37
CA THR A 423 -79.18 -46.77 36.89
C THR A 423 -77.81 -46.80 37.56
N ASN A 424 -76.77 -46.66 36.73
CA ASN A 424 -75.54 -45.90 37.02
C ASN A 424 -74.55 -46.22 35.90
N THR A 425 -74.84 -45.72 34.69
CA THR A 425 -73.81 -45.49 33.70
C THR A 425 -72.87 -44.45 34.30
N THR A 426 -71.81 -44.91 34.95
CA THR A 426 -70.66 -44.07 35.25
C THR A 426 -70.29 -43.38 33.94
N ASN A 427 -70.34 -42.05 33.95
CA ASN A 427 -70.23 -41.18 32.78
C ASN A 427 -68.79 -41.19 32.23
N TRP A 428 -68.35 -42.37 31.80
CA TRP A 428 -67.01 -42.69 31.33
C TRP A 428 -66.62 -41.90 30.09
N PRO A 429 -67.52 -41.63 29.11
CA PRO A 429 -67.19 -40.76 27.98
C PRO A 429 -66.85 -39.33 28.42
N ALA A 430 -67.60 -38.77 29.38
CA ALA A 430 -67.32 -37.43 29.90
C ALA A 430 -66.01 -37.37 30.68
N LYS A 431 -65.72 -38.40 31.49
CA LYS A 431 -64.49 -38.46 32.29
C LYS A 431 -63.25 -38.75 31.45
N ALA A 432 -63.38 -39.56 30.40
CA ALA A 432 -62.32 -39.79 29.41
C ALA A 432 -62.05 -38.51 28.60
N SER A 433 -63.09 -37.81 28.17
CA SER A 433 -62.96 -36.51 27.47
C SER A 433 -62.30 -35.45 28.35
N GLU A 434 -62.62 -35.40 29.64
CA GLU A 434 -61.98 -34.51 30.62
C GLU A 434 -60.50 -34.86 30.83
N ASN A 435 -60.16 -36.15 30.93
CA ASN A 435 -58.77 -36.60 31.04
C ASN A 435 -57.96 -36.33 29.77
N GLU A 436 -58.54 -36.49 28.59
CA GLU A 436 -57.91 -36.19 27.30
C GLU A 436 -57.68 -34.67 27.14
N LYS A 437 -58.61 -33.84 27.64
CA LYS A 437 -58.43 -32.39 27.74
C LYS A 437 -57.30 -32.01 28.70
N ASN A 438 -57.20 -32.67 29.86
CA ASN A 438 -56.10 -32.43 30.79
C ASN A 438 -54.74 -32.89 30.22
N LEU A 439 -54.70 -34.03 29.54
CA LEU A 439 -53.50 -34.53 28.86
C LEU A 439 -53.03 -33.62 27.72
N SER A 440 -53.97 -33.08 26.93
CA SER A 440 -53.63 -32.11 25.88
C SER A 440 -53.13 -30.79 26.46
N GLN A 441 -53.72 -30.29 27.55
CA GLN A 441 -53.23 -29.11 28.27
C GLN A 441 -51.81 -29.32 28.85
N LEU A 442 -51.54 -30.49 29.44
CA LEU A 442 -50.22 -30.83 29.96
C LEU A 442 -49.17 -30.97 28.84
N ARG A 443 -49.53 -31.58 27.70
CA ARG A 443 -48.64 -31.65 26.53
C ARG A 443 -48.33 -30.25 25.99
N GLN A 444 -49.33 -29.39 25.88
CA GLN A 444 -49.14 -28.02 25.43
C GLN A 444 -48.27 -27.20 26.39
N LEU A 445 -48.45 -27.38 27.70
CA LEU A 445 -47.60 -26.74 28.71
C LEU A 445 -46.15 -27.25 28.62
N LEU A 446 -45.95 -28.56 28.42
CA LEU A 446 -44.62 -29.15 28.26
C LEU A 446 -43.92 -28.65 27.00
N GLU A 447 -44.61 -28.63 25.86
CA GLU A 447 -44.07 -28.10 24.60
C GLU A 447 -43.72 -26.60 24.71
N THR A 448 -44.59 -25.81 25.36
CA THR A 448 -44.34 -24.39 25.58
C THR A 448 -43.12 -24.18 26.49
N THR A 449 -42.97 -25.01 27.53
CA THR A 449 -41.84 -24.93 28.48
C THR A 449 -40.52 -25.37 27.84
N ILE A 450 -40.52 -26.44 27.04
CA ILE A 450 -39.34 -26.88 26.26
C ILE A 450 -38.96 -25.82 25.23
N GLY A 451 -39.94 -25.22 24.55
CA GLY A 451 -39.71 -24.13 23.61
C GLY A 451 -39.06 -22.91 24.27
N GLN A 452 -39.52 -22.52 25.46
CA GLN A 452 -38.90 -21.44 26.24
C GLN A 452 -37.48 -21.82 26.68
N PHE A 453 -37.26 -23.04 27.17
CA PHE A 453 -35.93 -23.51 27.58
C PHE A 453 -34.92 -23.48 26.44
N ASN A 454 -35.30 -23.95 25.25
CA ASN A 454 -34.42 -23.91 24.08
C ASN A 454 -34.08 -22.47 23.68
N LEU A 455 -35.05 -21.55 23.74
CA LEU A 455 -34.81 -20.13 23.46
C LEU A 455 -33.84 -19.49 24.48
N TYR A 456 -33.98 -19.80 25.76
CA TYR A 456 -33.08 -19.32 26.81
C TYR A 456 -31.67 -19.92 26.67
N SER A 457 -31.58 -21.21 26.36
CA SER A 457 -30.31 -21.92 26.14
C SER A 457 -29.55 -21.35 24.94
N THR A 458 -30.22 -21.12 23.80
CA THR A 458 -29.60 -20.50 22.63
C THR A 458 -29.09 -19.09 22.95
N ARG A 459 -29.88 -18.25 23.63
CA ARG A 459 -29.44 -16.91 24.03
C ARG A 459 -28.26 -16.96 25.01
N SER A 460 -28.24 -17.92 25.92
CA SER A 460 -27.13 -18.15 26.85
C SER A 460 -25.84 -18.49 26.11
N TYR A 461 -25.89 -19.42 25.15
CA TYR A 461 -24.72 -19.78 24.33
C TYR A 461 -24.24 -18.62 23.44
N GLU A 462 -25.15 -17.83 22.87
CA GLU A 462 -24.79 -16.64 22.09
C GLU A 462 -24.12 -15.57 22.96
N GLN A 463 -24.61 -15.36 24.19
CA GLN A 463 -23.98 -14.45 25.16
C GLN A 463 -22.60 -14.95 25.59
N GLU A 464 -22.44 -16.25 25.85
CA GLU A 464 -21.16 -16.86 26.20
C GLU A 464 -20.13 -16.72 25.07
N ALA A 465 -20.54 -16.95 23.82
CA ALA A 465 -19.69 -16.77 22.66
C ALA A 465 -19.26 -15.29 22.48
N SER A 466 -20.19 -14.35 22.70
CA SER A 466 -19.90 -12.92 22.68
C SER A 466 -18.91 -12.52 23.79
N LEU A 467 -19.08 -13.03 25.01
CA LEU A 467 -18.18 -12.76 26.14
C LEU A 467 -16.78 -13.33 25.91
N LYS A 468 -16.67 -14.56 25.38
CA LYS A 468 -15.38 -15.15 24.98
C LYS A 468 -14.67 -14.33 23.90
N ALA A 469 -15.42 -13.84 22.90
CA ALA A 469 -14.88 -12.98 21.87
C ALA A 469 -14.38 -11.63 22.42
N GLN A 470 -15.10 -11.06 23.39
CA GLN A 470 -14.68 -9.83 24.09
C GLN A 470 -13.44 -10.06 24.96
N SER A 471 -13.37 -11.15 25.72
CA SER A 471 -12.18 -11.50 26.52
C SER A 471 -10.92 -11.61 25.66
N LYS A 472 -11.01 -12.27 24.50
CA LYS A 472 -9.88 -12.40 23.57
C LYS A 472 -9.40 -11.05 23.03
N ARG A 473 -10.32 -10.10 22.79
CA ARG A 473 -9.98 -8.73 22.38
C ARG A 473 -9.25 -7.97 23.48
N ILE A 474 -9.65 -8.17 24.74
CA ILE A 474 -9.00 -7.56 25.90
C ILE A 474 -7.57 -8.10 26.06
N GLU A 475 -7.38 -9.42 25.94
CA GLU A 475 -6.04 -10.04 25.97
C GLU A 475 -5.12 -9.49 24.86
N THR A 476 -5.64 -9.35 23.65
CA THR A 476 -4.87 -8.79 22.52
C THR A 476 -4.47 -7.34 22.79
N ALA A 477 -5.37 -6.54 23.35
CA ALA A 477 -5.09 -5.15 23.71
C ALA A 477 -4.04 -5.04 24.83
N GLN A 478 -4.05 -5.97 25.79
CA GLN A 478 -3.05 -6.02 26.86
C GLN A 478 -1.64 -6.31 26.30
N GLN A 479 -1.52 -7.23 25.34
CA GLN A 479 -0.23 -7.56 24.72
C GLN A 479 0.38 -6.37 23.97
N GLU A 480 -0.44 -5.61 23.26
CA GLU A 480 0.02 -4.38 22.58
C GLU A 480 0.43 -3.30 23.59
N LEU A 481 -0.29 -3.17 24.72
CA LEU A 481 0.08 -2.25 25.79
C LEU A 481 1.44 -2.59 26.41
N ASP A 482 1.69 -3.87 26.68
CA ASP A 482 2.97 -4.34 27.23
C ASP A 482 4.14 -4.11 26.26
N LYS A 483 3.87 -4.15 24.94
CA LYS A 483 4.86 -3.81 23.90
C LYS A 483 5.18 -2.31 23.90
N VAL A 484 4.15 -1.46 24.00
CA VAL A 484 4.32 -0.01 24.09
C VAL A 484 5.10 0.39 25.35
N GLN A 485 4.82 -0.22 26.50
CA GLN A 485 5.56 0.02 27.74
C GLN A 485 7.05 -0.35 27.63
N ARG A 486 7.37 -1.48 26.99
CA ARG A 486 8.76 -1.89 26.75
C ARG A 486 9.51 -0.91 25.85
N ASN A 487 8.87 -0.45 24.77
CA ASN A 487 9.46 0.55 23.88
C ASN A 487 9.68 1.89 24.59
N GLY A 488 8.72 2.33 25.42
CA GLY A 488 8.86 3.54 26.23
C GLY A 488 10.05 3.48 27.18
N LYS A 489 10.26 2.33 27.83
CA LYS A 489 11.41 2.12 28.73
C LYS A 489 12.75 2.17 28.00
N GLN A 490 12.85 1.58 26.80
CA GLN A 490 14.06 1.65 25.98
C GLN A 490 14.40 3.09 25.54
N ILE A 491 13.37 3.88 25.22
CA ILE A 491 13.55 5.30 24.87
C ILE A 491 14.04 6.09 26.08
N GLN A 492 13.49 5.84 27.28
CA GLN A 492 13.93 6.46 28.53
C GLN A 492 15.42 6.16 28.81
N GLU A 493 15.84 4.91 28.68
CA GLU A 493 17.24 4.48 28.88
C GLU A 493 18.20 5.11 27.85
N GLN A 494 17.73 5.41 26.63
CA GLN A 494 18.54 6.14 25.65
C GLN A 494 18.65 7.63 25.98
N LEU A 495 17.59 8.23 26.51
CA LEU A 495 17.61 9.63 26.96
C LEU A 495 18.58 9.84 28.13
N GLU A 496 18.56 8.96 29.13
CA GLU A 496 19.48 9.02 30.29
C GLU A 496 20.95 8.92 29.87
N LYS A 497 21.26 8.22 28.77
CA LYS A 497 22.62 8.15 28.22
C LYS A 497 23.08 9.44 27.54
N LEU A 498 22.13 10.24 27.04
CA LEU A 498 22.39 11.49 26.33
C LEU A 498 22.47 12.70 27.28
N GLU A 499 21.82 12.60 28.45
CA GLU A 499 21.80 13.63 29.50
C GLU A 499 23.20 14.17 29.87
N PRO A 500 24.22 13.34 30.18
CA PRO A 500 25.56 13.85 30.52
C PRO A 500 26.26 14.56 29.34
N THR A 501 25.90 14.21 28.09
CA THR A 501 26.45 14.88 26.91
C THR A 501 25.81 16.26 26.71
N ALA A 502 24.51 16.36 26.97
CA ALA A 502 23.79 17.63 26.94
C ALA A 502 24.28 18.58 28.04
N ASP A 503 24.52 18.07 29.25
CA ASP A 503 25.07 18.85 30.36
C ASP A 503 26.47 19.37 30.06
N LEU A 504 27.34 18.55 29.45
CA LEU A 504 28.68 18.95 29.05
C LEU A 504 28.66 20.09 28.01
N ILE A 505 27.73 20.02 27.06
CA ILE A 505 27.51 21.08 26.06
C ILE A 505 26.99 22.34 26.75
N LEU A 506 26.08 22.20 27.71
CA LEU A 506 25.53 23.34 28.46
C LEU A 506 26.60 24.03 29.31
N GLU A 507 27.48 23.26 29.95
CA GLU A 507 28.61 23.75 30.74
C GLU A 507 29.60 24.50 29.85
N PHE A 508 29.98 23.92 28.71
CA PHE A 508 30.83 24.58 27.71
C PHE A 508 30.24 25.90 27.21
N LEU A 509 28.94 25.92 26.87
CA LEU A 509 28.26 27.14 26.43
C LEU A 509 28.17 28.19 27.54
N THR A 510 28.06 27.76 28.81
CA THR A 510 28.04 28.65 29.97
C THR A 510 29.41 29.26 30.22
N ASP A 511 30.49 28.49 30.04
CA ASP A 511 31.87 28.97 30.15
C ASP A 511 32.24 29.93 29.02
N VAL A 512 31.84 29.63 27.78
CA VAL A 512 31.99 30.56 26.64
C VAL A 512 31.24 31.86 26.92
N ARG A 513 30.00 31.78 27.44
CA ARG A 513 29.23 32.97 27.81
C ARG A 513 29.89 33.77 28.93
N LYS A 514 30.49 33.13 29.94
CA LYS A 514 31.21 33.83 31.01
C LYS A 514 32.49 34.49 30.50
N GLY A 515 33.25 33.80 29.65
CA GLY A 515 34.43 34.35 28.98
C GLY A 515 34.11 35.59 28.13
N CYS A 516 32.94 35.62 27.49
CA CYS A 516 32.47 36.81 26.76
C CYS A 516 31.97 37.96 27.65
N VAL A 517 31.71 37.74 28.95
CA VAL A 517 31.23 38.78 29.87
C VAL A 517 32.40 39.41 30.66
N GLU A 518 33.50 38.68 30.88
CA GLU A 518 34.64 39.20 31.65
C GLU A 518 35.58 40.13 30.87
N GLU A 519 35.47 40.25 29.54
CA GLU A 519 36.30 41.18 28.75
C GLU A 519 35.75 42.62 28.62
N ASN A 520 34.63 42.96 29.27
CA ASN A 520 33.98 44.27 29.10
C ASN A 520 33.86 45.17 30.35
N HIS A 521 34.64 44.91 31.40
CA HIS A 521 34.84 45.90 32.47
C HIS A 521 36.32 46.17 32.72
N GLU A 522 36.75 47.36 32.29
CA GLU A 522 37.64 48.31 32.98
C GLU A 522 38.80 47.68 33.76
N GLY A 523 40.06 47.89 33.36
CA GLY A 523 40.69 49.20 33.44
C GLY A 523 41.43 49.34 34.78
N GLU A 524 42.66 49.85 34.72
CA GLU A 524 43.57 50.14 35.84
C GLU A 524 44.36 48.93 36.42
N PHE A 525 45.67 48.88 36.15
CA PHE A 525 46.71 49.40 37.06
C PHE A 525 48.11 49.03 36.50
N ASN A 526 48.90 50.07 36.23
CA ASN A 526 50.36 50.18 36.10
C ASN A 526 51.18 49.12 35.35
#